data_AF-C7YIK2-F1
#
_entry.id   AF-C7YIK2-F1
#
_cell.length_a   1.000
_cell.length_b   1.000
_cell.length_c   1.000
_cell.angle_alpha   90.00
_cell.angle_beta   90.00
_cell.angle_gamma   90.00
#
_symmetry.space_group_name_H-M   'P 1'
#
loop_
_entity.id
_entity.type
_entity.pdbx_description
1 polymer ?
#
loop_
_entity_poly.entity_id
_entity_poly.type
_entity_poly.pdbx_seq_one_letter_code
_entity_poly.pdbx_strand_id
1 'polypeptide(L)'
;MHTVATRLESRRSLLGPEHGYGYGGHYNQPYSDGEPAPQPIPQPAAFTQPNFADTAGVDPAVNQGYAYREGFSPSVPATSTLNGKTGFLTSRWPACFMTVSLLQAVLCICFEAYIFGKFQFNLGPHINLPKVQSQYKTIPTFLTLFIFGFLYTLVVVWDALRQKNTIQVIGVCFSNLALMVYTAIQVDQIKEAFDILGAHNALEKNVTAADLWGDVKPYLVAIPAIIALATVGMIFISWKIYQEYAWDILKNIGADYRMKKRFLHYQIYIALLKFDFFFFLGFIVQFVVVVAEKNDPEFALTIVTIPITIAILLAAAYFTRKENKPGMVCVIILYLGGLSYFLFKLVRIYQPGHKEAYEAVRRSLTAFAVITILLILLTIANAIVCMCNFGKGLKPHLQSLSRKRKVEEKPDINSINMQDVKPQAPSRMTID
;
A
#
# COMPACT_ATOMS: atom_id res chain seq x y z
N MET A 1 -23.81 14.19 -15.35
CA MET A 1 -23.82 12.71 -15.36
C MET A 1 -25.12 12.16 -15.96
N HIS A 2 -25.54 12.60 -17.17
CA HIS A 2 -26.85 12.19 -17.71
C HIS A 2 -26.91 11.84 -19.21
N THR A 3 -25.77 11.63 -19.88
CA THR A 3 -25.76 11.47 -21.35
C THR A 3 -25.14 10.15 -21.84
N VAL A 4 -24.92 9.18 -20.93
CA VAL A 4 -24.30 7.88 -21.28
C VAL A 4 -25.31 6.71 -21.24
N ALA A 5 -26.51 6.92 -20.70
CA ALA A 5 -27.51 5.86 -20.54
C ALA A 5 -28.29 5.51 -21.83
N THR A 6 -28.36 6.41 -22.81
CA THR A 6 -29.23 6.26 -23.99
C THR A 6 -28.64 5.43 -25.13
N ARG A 7 -27.36 5.02 -25.07
CA ARG A 7 -26.72 4.21 -26.13
C ARG A 7 -26.82 2.69 -25.96
N LEU A 8 -27.34 2.21 -24.83
CA LEU A 8 -27.42 0.77 -24.55
C LEU A 8 -28.75 0.11 -24.95
N GLU A 9 -29.83 0.88 -25.12
CA GLU A 9 -31.15 0.32 -25.47
C GLU A 9 -31.30 0.00 -26.97
N SER A 10 -30.56 0.67 -27.86
CA SER A 10 -30.65 0.43 -29.31
C SER A 10 -30.11 -0.94 -29.77
N ARG A 11 -29.30 -1.63 -28.95
CA ARG A 11 -28.70 -2.93 -29.31
C ARG A 11 -29.51 -4.16 -28.89
N ARG A 12 -30.62 -3.99 -28.18
CA ARG A 12 -31.48 -5.11 -27.72
C ARG A 12 -32.53 -5.55 -28.73
N SER A 13 -32.69 -4.83 -29.85
CA SER A 13 -33.75 -5.06 -30.84
C SER A 13 -33.40 -6.03 -31.98
N LEU A 14 -32.25 -6.70 -31.94
CA LEU A 14 -31.76 -7.57 -33.03
C LEU A 14 -31.85 -9.08 -32.74
N LEU A 15 -32.51 -9.48 -31.66
CA LEU A 15 -32.80 -10.88 -31.39
C LEU A 15 -34.32 -11.06 -31.34
N GLY A 16 -34.85 -11.72 -32.37
CA GLY A 16 -36.27 -12.09 -32.47
C GLY A 16 -36.69 -13.12 -31.41
N PRO A 17 -38.01 -13.34 -31.24
CA PRO A 17 -38.57 -13.93 -30.04
C PRO A 17 -38.63 -15.47 -30.07
N GLU A 18 -38.37 -16.11 -28.93
CA GLU A 18 -38.61 -17.54 -28.71
C GLU A 18 -40.10 -17.81 -28.43
N HIS A 19 -40.70 -18.70 -29.23
CA HIS A 19 -41.86 -19.54 -28.89
C HIS A 19 -41.28 -20.93 -28.55
N GLY A 20 -41.60 -21.65 -27.46
CA GLY A 20 -42.90 -21.96 -26.87
C GLY A 20 -43.28 -23.43 -27.20
N TYR A 21 -43.76 -24.19 -26.20
CA TYR A 21 -44.29 -25.59 -26.23
C TYR A 21 -43.26 -26.73 -26.06
N GLY A 22 -43.43 -27.80 -25.26
CA GLY A 22 -44.57 -28.34 -24.50
C GLY A 22 -44.87 -29.80 -24.90
N TYR A 23 -44.95 -30.73 -23.93
CA TYR A 23 -45.30 -32.18 -24.02
C TYR A 23 -44.26 -33.11 -24.70
N GLY A 24 -43.97 -34.36 -24.29
CA GLY A 24 -44.64 -35.34 -23.43
C GLY A 24 -44.78 -36.67 -24.21
N GLY A 25 -44.28 -37.82 -23.68
CA GLY A 25 -44.72 -39.16 -24.12
C GLY A 25 -43.64 -40.18 -24.53
N HIS A 26 -43.55 -41.27 -23.75
CA HIS A 26 -42.93 -42.56 -24.09
C HIS A 26 -43.64 -43.25 -25.25
N TYR A 27 -42.93 -44.03 -26.09
CA TYR A 27 -43.34 -45.37 -26.58
C TYR A 27 -42.13 -46.16 -27.15
N ASN A 28 -42.23 -47.49 -27.03
CA ASN A 28 -41.23 -48.53 -27.28
C ASN A 28 -41.44 -49.22 -28.65
N GLN A 29 -40.41 -50.00 -29.09
CA GLN A 29 -40.40 -51.17 -30.02
C GLN A 29 -40.36 -50.93 -31.56
N PRO A 30 -39.98 -51.95 -32.40
CA PRO A 30 -38.80 -52.84 -32.38
C PRO A 30 -38.15 -53.09 -33.78
N TYR A 31 -37.13 -53.96 -33.82
CA TYR A 31 -36.33 -54.55 -34.93
C TYR A 31 -36.97 -54.79 -36.32
N SER A 32 -36.16 -54.64 -37.39
CA SER A 32 -36.15 -55.48 -38.60
C SER A 32 -34.83 -55.34 -39.40
N ASP A 33 -34.37 -56.47 -39.93
CA ASP A 33 -33.10 -56.77 -40.62
C ASP A 33 -32.88 -56.12 -42.00
N GLY A 34 -31.60 -56.02 -42.42
CA GLY A 34 -31.23 -55.87 -43.84
C GLY A 34 -29.80 -55.37 -44.11
N GLU A 35 -28.92 -56.30 -44.54
CA GLU A 35 -27.80 -56.11 -45.49
C GLU A 35 -26.35 -55.81 -45.00
N PRO A 36 -25.33 -56.26 -45.78
CA PRO A 36 -24.10 -56.88 -45.26
C PRO A 36 -22.86 -55.98 -45.22
N ALA A 37 -21.85 -56.47 -44.49
CA ALA A 37 -20.60 -55.78 -44.14
C ALA A 37 -19.68 -55.40 -45.33
N PRO A 38 -19.02 -54.22 -45.27
CA PRO A 38 -17.80 -53.95 -46.02
C PRO A 38 -16.55 -53.90 -45.11
N GLN A 39 -15.60 -54.80 -45.41
CA GLN A 39 -14.12 -54.71 -45.39
C GLN A 39 -13.40 -53.88 -44.27
N PRO A 40 -12.39 -54.45 -43.59
CA PRO A 40 -11.66 -53.75 -42.54
C PRO A 40 -10.75 -52.64 -43.10
N ILE A 41 -10.93 -51.42 -42.60
CA ILE A 41 -10.04 -50.27 -42.83
C ILE A 41 -8.75 -50.48 -42.00
N PRO A 42 -7.54 -50.22 -42.53
CA PRO A 42 -6.29 -50.38 -41.79
C PRO A 42 -6.23 -49.45 -40.57
N GLN A 43 -5.90 -49.99 -39.39
CA GLN A 43 -5.59 -49.19 -38.20
C GLN A 43 -4.33 -48.34 -38.43
N PRO A 44 -4.35 -47.03 -38.14
CA PRO A 44 -3.12 -46.25 -38.01
C PRO A 44 -2.36 -46.69 -36.75
N ALA A 45 -1.04 -46.81 -36.88
CA ALA A 45 -0.13 -47.25 -35.84
C ALA A 45 -0.30 -46.47 -34.52
N ALA A 46 -0.21 -47.19 -33.40
CA ALA A 46 -0.23 -46.61 -32.06
C ALA A 46 0.95 -45.64 -31.88
N PHE A 47 0.65 -44.38 -31.53
CA PHE A 47 1.66 -43.46 -31.04
C PHE A 47 2.10 -43.91 -29.63
N THR A 48 3.33 -44.40 -29.52
CA THR A 48 4.03 -44.57 -28.25
C THR A 48 4.15 -43.21 -27.56
N GLN A 49 3.51 -43.04 -26.40
CA GLN A 49 3.76 -41.89 -25.52
C GLN A 49 5.17 -42.03 -24.92
N PRO A 50 6.05 -41.02 -25.02
CA PRO A 50 7.31 -41.05 -24.29
C PRO A 50 7.06 -40.80 -22.80
N ASN A 51 7.77 -41.58 -21.99
CA ASN A 51 7.71 -41.63 -20.54
C ASN A 51 8.20 -40.29 -19.93
N PHE A 52 7.44 -39.74 -18.98
CA PHE A 52 7.73 -38.48 -18.28
C PHE A 52 8.77 -38.68 -17.16
N ALA A 53 9.95 -39.17 -17.50
CA ALA A 53 11.10 -39.21 -16.59
C ALA A 53 12.36 -39.47 -17.43
N ASP A 54 12.93 -38.42 -18.02
CA ASP A 54 14.37 -38.26 -18.32
C ASP A 54 14.56 -37.21 -19.42
N THR A 55 14.61 -35.93 -19.03
CA THR A 55 15.32 -34.86 -19.77
C THR A 55 15.36 -33.59 -18.90
N ALA A 56 16.18 -33.64 -17.85
CA ALA A 56 16.70 -32.43 -17.20
C ALA A 56 17.84 -31.86 -18.07
N GLY A 57 17.46 -31.20 -19.15
CA GLY A 57 18.38 -30.57 -20.09
C GLY A 57 17.57 -29.80 -21.12
N VAL A 58 17.23 -28.54 -20.81
CA VAL A 58 16.42 -27.70 -21.70
C VAL A 58 17.32 -27.22 -22.84
N ASP A 59 17.15 -27.84 -24.00
CA ASP A 59 17.72 -27.38 -25.27
C ASP A 59 17.03 -26.05 -25.67
N PRO A 60 17.76 -24.94 -25.84
CA PRO A 60 17.16 -23.61 -26.07
C PRO A 60 16.48 -23.46 -27.45
N ALA A 61 16.57 -24.47 -28.32
CA ALA A 61 15.99 -24.45 -29.66
C ALA A 61 14.46 -24.72 -29.70
N VAL A 62 13.87 -25.28 -28.64
CA VAL A 62 12.48 -25.80 -28.70
C VAL A 62 11.41 -24.72 -28.45
N ASN A 63 11.78 -23.52 -28.03
CA ASN A 63 10.83 -22.48 -27.62
C ASN A 63 10.73 -21.30 -28.59
N GLN A 64 10.86 -21.56 -29.89
CA GLN A 64 10.71 -20.54 -30.93
C GLN A 64 9.37 -20.73 -31.65
N GLY A 65 8.42 -19.81 -31.40
CA GLY A 65 7.06 -19.85 -31.92
C GLY A 65 6.97 -19.68 -33.44
N TYR A 66 5.73 -19.74 -33.95
CA TYR A 66 5.36 -19.74 -35.38
C TYR A 66 6.11 -18.71 -36.27
N ALA A 67 6.50 -17.55 -35.74
CA ALA A 67 7.22 -16.51 -36.47
C ALA A 67 8.61 -16.96 -37.00
N TYR A 68 9.31 -17.86 -36.30
CA TYR A 68 10.62 -18.36 -36.74
C TYR A 68 10.50 -19.36 -37.90
N ARG A 69 9.37 -20.08 -37.96
CA ARG A 69 9.08 -21.09 -39.00
C ARG A 69 8.85 -20.45 -40.37
N GLU A 70 8.46 -19.19 -40.41
CA GLU A 70 8.15 -18.44 -41.62
C GLU A 70 9.30 -17.50 -42.07
N GLY A 71 10.49 -17.62 -41.46
CA GLY A 71 11.66 -16.83 -41.85
C GLY A 71 11.60 -15.35 -41.43
N PHE A 72 10.62 -14.97 -40.61
CA PHE A 72 10.56 -13.63 -40.05
C PHE A 72 11.47 -13.53 -38.82
N SER A 73 12.21 -12.42 -38.73
CA SER A 73 12.99 -12.11 -37.53
C SER A 73 12.04 -12.06 -36.32
N PRO A 74 12.30 -12.80 -35.23
CA PRO A 74 11.47 -12.73 -34.06
C PRO A 74 11.43 -11.27 -33.59
N SER A 75 10.23 -10.74 -33.34
CA SER A 75 10.07 -9.42 -32.73
C SER A 75 10.89 -9.42 -31.44
N VAL A 76 11.98 -8.66 -31.43
CA VAL A 76 12.84 -8.52 -30.26
C VAL A 76 11.92 -8.20 -29.08
N PRO A 77 11.86 -9.02 -28.02
CA PRO A 77 11.10 -8.66 -26.83
C PRO A 77 11.64 -7.31 -26.36
N ALA A 78 10.74 -6.35 -26.13
CA ALA A 78 11.10 -5.00 -25.74
C ALA A 78 12.19 -5.05 -24.67
N THR A 79 13.30 -4.36 -24.95
CA THR A 79 14.46 -4.23 -24.06
C THR A 79 13.95 -4.00 -22.65
N SER A 80 14.21 -4.93 -21.74
CA SER A 80 13.90 -4.72 -20.32
C SER A 80 14.75 -3.53 -19.88
N THR A 81 14.11 -2.37 -19.75
CA THR A 81 14.81 -1.18 -19.29
C THR A 81 15.29 -1.45 -17.88
N LEU A 82 16.61 -1.57 -17.78
CA LEU A 82 17.45 -1.42 -16.60
C LEU A 82 16.70 -0.70 -15.46
N ASN A 83 16.55 -1.39 -14.33
CA ASN A 83 15.99 -0.95 -13.03
C ASN A 83 14.54 -1.36 -12.70
N GLY A 84 14.32 -2.64 -12.41
CA GLY A 84 13.07 -3.15 -11.80
C GLY A 84 12.70 -2.54 -10.43
N LYS A 85 13.54 -1.68 -9.84
CA LYS A 85 13.24 -0.94 -8.59
C LYS A 85 12.75 0.50 -8.83
N THR A 86 13.29 1.22 -9.83
CA THR A 86 12.95 2.62 -10.15
C THR A 86 12.26 2.80 -11.49
N GLY A 87 11.89 1.72 -12.19
CA GLY A 87 11.27 1.80 -13.52
C GLY A 87 10.03 2.70 -13.60
N PHE A 88 9.32 2.92 -12.49
CA PHE A 88 8.19 3.86 -12.44
C PHE A 88 8.59 5.32 -12.71
N LEU A 89 9.86 5.71 -12.48
CA LEU A 89 10.37 7.06 -12.75
C LEU A 89 10.47 7.37 -14.25
N THR A 90 10.35 6.37 -15.13
CA THR A 90 10.31 6.58 -16.58
C THR A 90 9.00 7.23 -17.04
N SER A 91 7.89 6.98 -16.31
CA SER A 91 6.62 7.62 -16.61
C SER A 91 6.50 8.97 -15.92
N ARG A 92 5.95 9.95 -16.66
CA ARG A 92 5.91 11.36 -16.26
C ARG A 92 5.11 11.56 -14.97
N TRP A 93 3.93 10.95 -14.84
CA TRP A 93 3.04 11.20 -13.69
C TRP A 93 3.53 10.54 -12.40
N PRO A 94 3.93 9.25 -12.38
CA PRO A 94 4.56 8.64 -11.20
C PRO A 94 5.84 9.37 -10.77
N ALA A 95 6.68 9.81 -11.71
CA ALA A 95 7.88 10.59 -11.40
C ALA A 95 7.52 11.94 -10.76
N CYS A 96 6.53 12.66 -11.30
CA CYS A 96 6.03 13.90 -10.70
C CYS A 96 5.48 13.67 -9.29
N PHE A 97 4.69 12.60 -9.06
CA PHE A 97 4.15 12.29 -7.74
C PHE A 97 5.27 12.04 -6.72
N MET A 98 6.25 11.22 -7.07
CA MET A 98 7.43 10.97 -6.23
C MET A 98 8.20 12.26 -5.94
N THR A 99 8.39 13.11 -6.95
CA THR A 99 9.13 14.37 -6.81
C THR A 99 8.40 15.34 -5.89
N VAL A 100 7.09 15.50 -6.03
CA VAL A 100 6.27 16.36 -5.15
C VAL A 100 6.32 15.84 -3.71
N SER A 101 6.14 14.53 -3.50
CA SER A 101 6.23 13.94 -2.16
C SER A 101 7.62 14.10 -1.55
N LEU A 102 8.69 13.91 -2.33
CA LEU A 102 10.07 14.10 -1.90
C LEU A 102 10.35 15.54 -1.51
N LEU A 103 9.97 16.49 -2.36
CA LEU A 103 10.15 17.91 -2.08
C LEU A 103 9.40 18.34 -0.82
N GLN A 104 8.14 17.92 -0.67
CA GLN A 104 7.35 18.17 0.54
C GLN A 104 8.07 17.62 1.78
N ALA A 105 8.50 16.36 1.73
CA ALA A 105 9.17 15.72 2.87
C ALA A 105 10.48 16.43 3.25
N VAL A 106 11.31 16.79 2.27
CA VAL A 106 12.57 17.51 2.52
C VAL A 106 12.30 18.87 3.18
N LEU A 107 11.39 19.67 2.63
CA LEU A 107 11.05 20.98 3.17
C LEU A 107 10.52 20.89 4.60
N CYS A 108 9.57 19.98 4.85
CA CYS A 108 9.00 19.80 6.18
C CYS A 108 10.05 19.27 7.17
N ILE A 109 10.88 18.28 6.81
CA ILE A 109 11.94 17.77 7.69
C ILE A 109 12.95 18.86 8.04
N CYS A 110 13.34 19.71 7.09
CA CYS A 110 14.22 20.85 7.36
C CYS A 110 13.61 21.83 8.36
N PHE A 111 12.32 22.15 8.24
CA PHE A 111 11.62 23.03 9.18
C PHE A 111 11.48 22.39 10.56
N GLU A 112 11.10 21.12 10.65
CA GLU A 112 11.01 20.38 11.92
C GLU A 112 12.37 20.31 12.62
N ALA A 113 13.45 20.04 11.88
CA ALA A 113 14.81 20.01 12.41
C ALA A 113 15.29 21.38 12.92
N TYR A 114 14.95 22.46 12.21
CA TYR A 114 15.24 23.83 12.66
C TYR A 114 14.50 24.17 13.96
N ILE A 115 13.20 23.87 14.03
CA ILE A 115 12.37 24.09 15.23
C ILE A 115 12.94 23.28 16.41
N PHE A 116 13.30 22.01 16.17
CA PHE A 116 13.94 21.16 17.17
C PHE A 116 15.25 21.76 17.69
N GLY A 117 16.12 22.21 16.78
CA GLY A 117 17.38 22.85 17.14
C GLY A 117 17.16 24.10 17.98
N LYS A 118 16.29 25.02 17.51
CA LYS A 118 15.93 26.24 18.26
C LYS A 118 15.37 25.92 19.63
N PHE A 119 14.50 24.92 19.75
CA PHE A 119 13.98 24.49 21.04
C PHE A 119 15.12 24.04 21.97
N GLN A 120 15.97 23.10 21.54
CA GLN A 120 17.05 22.55 22.36
C GLN A 120 18.08 23.59 22.80
N PHE A 121 18.44 24.54 21.93
CA PHE A 121 19.43 25.58 22.27
C PHE A 121 18.91 26.62 23.26
N ASN A 122 17.58 26.81 23.36
CA ASN A 122 16.99 27.83 24.25
C ASN A 122 16.43 27.23 25.56
N LEU A 123 16.73 25.95 25.84
CA LEU A 123 16.39 25.31 27.11
C LEU A 123 17.36 25.76 28.21
N GLY A 124 16.79 26.21 29.33
CA GLY A 124 17.54 26.60 30.52
C GLY A 124 17.90 25.41 31.42
N PRO A 125 18.33 25.67 32.67
CA PRO A 125 18.57 24.64 33.67
C PRO A 125 17.36 23.73 33.86
N HIS A 126 17.59 22.44 34.05
CA HIS A 126 16.51 21.47 34.18
C HIS A 126 15.69 21.70 35.45
N ILE A 127 14.36 21.79 35.31
CA ILE A 127 13.42 22.04 36.41
C ILE A 127 12.58 20.81 36.67
N ASN A 128 12.63 20.29 37.90
CA ASN A 128 11.92 19.08 38.34
C ASN A 128 10.45 19.37 38.71
N LEU A 129 9.70 20.00 37.81
CA LEU A 129 8.25 20.21 37.95
C LEU A 129 7.49 19.33 36.94
N PRO A 130 6.48 18.53 37.36
CA PRO A 130 5.77 17.61 36.46
C PRO A 130 5.23 18.27 35.18
N LYS A 131 4.66 19.47 35.29
CA LYS A 131 4.14 20.24 34.15
C LYS A 131 5.21 20.61 33.13
N VAL A 132 6.40 20.99 33.60
CA VAL A 132 7.55 21.37 32.76
C VAL A 132 8.21 20.13 32.13
N GLN A 133 8.34 19.06 32.91
CA GLN A 133 8.87 17.77 32.44
C GLN A 133 8.05 17.20 31.28
N SER A 134 6.72 17.35 31.33
CA SER A 134 5.85 16.94 30.24
C SER A 134 6.18 17.70 28.95
N GLN A 135 6.45 19.01 29.01
CA GLN A 135 6.80 19.81 27.82
C GLN A 135 8.15 19.41 27.22
N TYR A 136 9.15 19.13 28.06
CA TYR A 136 10.47 18.66 27.61
C TYR A 136 10.41 17.35 26.82
N LYS A 137 9.45 16.48 27.12
CA LYS A 137 9.24 15.22 26.39
C LYS A 137 8.33 15.42 25.18
N THR A 138 7.30 16.23 25.34
CA THR A 138 6.23 16.41 24.35
C THR A 138 6.76 17.00 23.04
N ILE A 139 7.50 18.11 23.11
CA ILE A 139 7.98 18.83 21.92
C ILE A 139 8.89 17.91 21.08
N PRO A 140 9.98 17.30 21.61
CA PRO A 140 10.81 16.36 20.86
C PRO A 140 10.06 15.16 20.28
N THR A 141 9.08 14.63 21.03
CA THR A 141 8.31 13.46 20.60
C THR A 141 7.49 13.77 19.36
N PHE A 142 6.80 14.91 19.34
CA PHE A 142 6.03 15.32 18.16
C PHE A 142 6.91 15.57 16.96
N LEU A 143 7.97 16.37 17.11
CA LEU A 143 8.90 16.69 16.03
C LEU A 143 9.50 15.41 15.41
N THR A 144 9.92 14.47 16.24
CA THR A 144 10.48 13.17 15.77
C THR A 144 9.43 12.33 15.06
N LEU A 145 8.18 12.34 15.53
CA LEU A 145 7.09 11.60 14.90
C LEU A 145 6.67 12.18 13.55
N PHE A 146 6.73 13.50 13.38
CA PHE A 146 6.52 14.14 12.08
C PHE A 146 7.62 13.75 11.10
N ILE A 147 8.89 13.82 11.51
CA ILE A 147 10.01 13.35 10.68
C ILE A 147 9.80 11.90 10.26
N PHE A 148 9.49 11.02 11.22
CA PHE A 148 9.17 9.62 10.92
C PHE A 148 7.96 9.50 9.96
N GLY A 149 6.93 10.31 10.12
CA GLY A 149 5.75 10.35 9.25
C GLY A 149 6.02 10.76 7.83
N PHE A 150 6.88 11.75 7.60
CA PHE A 150 7.30 12.13 6.25
C PHE A 150 8.13 11.03 5.60
N LEU A 151 9.08 10.44 6.33
CA LEU A 151 9.88 9.32 5.83
C LEU A 151 9.02 8.08 5.53
N TYR A 152 8.08 7.74 6.41
CA TYR A 152 7.15 6.63 6.20
C TYR A 152 6.28 6.87 4.95
N THR A 153 5.75 8.09 4.80
CA THR A 153 4.97 8.48 3.62
C THR A 153 5.79 8.28 2.34
N LEU A 154 7.08 8.67 2.30
CA LEU A 154 7.95 8.43 1.13
C LEU A 154 8.12 6.94 0.82
N VAL A 155 8.27 6.09 1.84
CA VAL A 155 8.37 4.63 1.65
C VAL A 155 7.06 4.08 1.07
N VAL A 156 5.91 4.55 1.56
CA VAL A 156 4.60 4.14 1.02
C VAL A 156 4.39 4.64 -0.40
N VAL A 157 4.78 5.88 -0.72
CA VAL A 157 4.74 6.44 -2.08
C VAL A 157 5.58 5.57 -3.02
N TRP A 158 6.82 5.30 -2.65
CA TRP A 158 7.71 4.44 -3.42
C TRP A 158 7.10 3.06 -3.69
N ASP A 159 6.58 2.41 -2.65
CA ASP A 159 5.96 1.08 -2.81
C ASP A 159 4.68 1.14 -3.66
N ALA A 160 3.86 2.18 -3.50
CA ALA A 160 2.64 2.38 -4.26
C ALA A 160 2.93 2.54 -5.76
N LEU A 161 3.94 3.36 -6.10
CA LEU A 161 4.34 3.62 -7.48
C LEU A 161 5.03 2.40 -8.11
N ARG A 162 5.96 1.75 -7.39
CA ARG A 162 6.62 0.51 -7.86
C ARG A 162 5.59 -0.58 -8.13
N GLN A 163 4.59 -0.73 -7.29
CA GLN A 163 3.55 -1.77 -7.45
C GLN A 163 2.42 -1.37 -8.39
N LYS A 164 2.50 -0.19 -9.03
CA LYS A 164 1.41 0.43 -9.83
C LYS A 164 0.05 0.35 -9.10
N ASN A 165 0.06 0.54 -7.78
CA ASN A 165 -1.11 0.40 -6.93
C ASN A 165 -1.77 1.74 -6.71
N THR A 166 -2.74 2.08 -7.57
CA THR A 166 -3.47 3.36 -7.49
C THR A 166 -4.21 3.54 -6.17
N ILE A 167 -4.67 2.47 -5.54
CA ILE A 167 -5.38 2.56 -4.26
C ILE A 167 -4.45 3.04 -3.15
N GLN A 168 -3.20 2.61 -3.15
CA GLN A 168 -2.21 3.13 -2.22
C GLN A 168 -1.86 4.59 -2.51
N VAL A 169 -1.77 5.00 -3.79
CA VAL A 169 -1.57 6.41 -4.17
C VAL A 169 -2.71 7.31 -3.66
N ILE A 170 -3.96 6.86 -3.79
CA ILE A 170 -5.12 7.57 -3.23
C ILE A 170 -5.03 7.60 -1.69
N GLY A 171 -4.67 6.47 -1.07
CA GLY A 171 -4.46 6.39 0.38
C GLY A 171 -3.38 7.36 0.88
N VAL A 172 -2.29 7.56 0.13
CA VAL A 172 -1.27 8.56 0.44
C VAL A 172 -1.85 9.97 0.46
N CYS A 173 -2.75 10.30 -0.48
CA CYS A 173 -3.40 11.61 -0.49
C CYS A 173 -4.23 11.84 0.78
N PHE A 174 -4.99 10.83 1.23
CA PHE A 174 -5.71 10.89 2.50
C PHE A 174 -4.78 10.99 3.72
N SER A 175 -3.69 10.22 3.72
CA SER A 175 -2.67 10.29 4.78
C SER A 175 -2.03 11.67 4.85
N ASN A 176 -1.82 12.34 3.71
CA ASN A 176 -1.26 13.68 3.68
C ASN A 176 -2.22 14.72 4.25
N LEU A 177 -3.53 14.56 3.98
CA LEU A 177 -4.57 15.38 4.61
C LEU A 177 -4.61 15.17 6.14
N ALA A 178 -4.45 13.92 6.60
CA ALA A 178 -4.33 13.63 8.03
C ALA A 178 -3.07 14.28 8.66
N LEU A 179 -1.91 14.20 8.00
CA LEU A 179 -0.68 14.88 8.42
C LEU A 179 -0.84 16.41 8.43
N MET A 180 -1.58 16.98 7.47
CA MET A 180 -1.89 18.42 7.44
C MET A 180 -2.70 18.86 8.66
N VAL A 181 -3.78 18.15 9.00
CA VAL A 181 -4.57 18.44 10.20
C VAL A 181 -3.71 18.33 11.45
N TYR A 182 -2.83 17.33 11.48
CA TYR A 182 -1.98 17.07 12.63
C TYR A 182 -0.89 18.14 12.82
N THR A 183 -0.21 18.55 11.75
CA THR A 183 0.75 19.67 11.76
C THR A 183 0.08 21.01 12.08
N ALA A 184 -1.20 21.20 11.73
CA ALA A 184 -1.95 22.38 12.18
C ALA A 184 -2.18 22.39 13.71
N ILE A 185 -2.52 21.24 14.30
CA ILE A 185 -2.70 21.11 15.77
C ILE A 185 -1.38 21.37 16.52
N GLN A 186 -0.25 20.94 15.94
CA GLN A 186 1.08 21.12 16.51
C GLN A 186 1.42 22.61 16.77
N VAL A 187 0.93 23.53 15.94
CA VAL A 187 1.19 24.98 16.07
C VAL A 187 0.74 25.49 17.44
N ASP A 188 -0.49 25.18 17.82
CA ASP A 188 -1.04 25.60 19.11
C ASP A 188 -0.36 24.89 20.28
N GLN A 189 -0.04 23.60 20.12
CA GLN A 189 0.60 22.82 21.19
C GLN A 189 2.02 23.30 21.50
N ILE A 190 2.81 23.63 20.47
CA ILE A 190 4.17 24.15 20.66
C ILE A 190 4.12 25.55 21.30
N LYS A 191 3.15 26.38 20.91
CA LYS A 191 2.95 27.69 21.56
C LYS A 191 2.63 27.54 23.05
N GLU A 192 1.64 26.70 23.39
CA GLU A 192 1.24 26.45 24.77
C GLU A 192 2.42 25.89 25.59
N ALA A 193 3.22 25.01 25.00
CA ALA A 193 4.42 24.48 25.63
C ALA A 193 5.46 25.57 25.93
N PHE A 194 5.71 26.51 25.01
CA PHE A 194 6.62 27.65 25.27
C PHE A 194 6.08 28.60 26.34
N ASP A 195 4.78 28.88 26.34
CA ASP A 195 4.15 29.72 27.35
C ASP A 195 4.32 29.10 28.76
N ILE A 196 4.14 27.78 28.89
CA ILE A 196 4.36 27.04 30.14
C ILE A 196 5.83 27.06 30.56
N LEU A 197 6.76 26.87 29.62
CA LEU A 197 8.19 26.89 29.89
C LEU A 197 8.67 28.28 30.34
N GLY A 198 8.19 29.33 29.68
CA GLY A 198 8.47 30.72 30.06
C GLY A 198 7.93 31.06 31.45
N ALA A 199 6.69 30.67 31.76
CA ALA A 199 6.06 30.93 33.05
C ALA A 199 6.79 30.29 34.24
N HIS A 200 7.54 29.20 34.01
CA HIS A 200 8.28 28.48 35.04
C HIS A 200 9.80 28.74 35.02
N ASN A 201 10.27 29.73 34.26
CA ASN A 201 11.71 30.04 34.11
C ASN A 201 12.56 28.85 33.64
N ALA A 202 11.97 27.98 32.80
CA ALA A 202 12.61 26.82 32.21
C ALA A 202 13.39 27.12 30.91
N LEU A 203 13.30 28.36 30.42
CA LEU A 203 14.05 28.86 29.27
C LEU A 203 15.38 29.48 29.71
N GLU A 204 16.28 29.69 28.76
CA GLU A 204 17.52 30.41 29.00
C GLU A 204 17.28 31.83 29.54
N LYS A 205 18.14 32.31 30.45
CA LYS A 205 17.94 33.55 31.22
C LYS A 205 17.70 34.82 30.38
N ASN A 206 18.12 34.83 29.11
CA ASN A 206 18.01 35.98 28.21
C ASN A 206 16.92 35.81 27.15
N VAL A 207 16.13 34.74 27.20
CA VAL A 207 15.18 34.38 26.14
C VAL A 207 13.76 34.38 26.71
N THR A 208 12.90 35.23 26.16
CA THR A 208 11.48 35.19 26.50
C THR A 208 10.73 34.17 25.63
N ALA A 209 9.62 33.64 26.13
CA ALA A 209 8.76 32.76 25.34
C ALA A 209 8.23 33.47 24.07
N ALA A 210 8.02 34.78 24.13
CA ALA A 210 7.58 35.58 23.00
C ALA A 210 8.64 35.67 21.89
N ASP A 211 9.91 35.84 22.26
CA ASP A 211 11.02 35.90 21.30
C ASP A 211 11.21 34.54 20.62
N LEU A 212 11.23 33.46 21.40
CA LEU A 212 11.35 32.10 20.87
C LEU A 212 10.17 31.75 19.95
N TRP A 213 8.95 32.13 20.34
CA TRP A 213 7.76 31.95 19.50
C TRP A 213 7.85 32.76 18.21
N GLY A 214 8.32 34.00 18.26
CA GLY A 214 8.52 34.85 17.09
C GLY A 214 9.45 34.20 16.04
N ASP A 215 10.53 33.57 16.51
CA ASP A 215 11.51 32.90 15.66
C ASP A 215 10.98 31.64 14.96
N VAL A 216 10.16 30.84 15.65
CA VAL A 216 9.73 29.52 15.17
C VAL A 216 8.35 29.53 14.52
N LYS A 217 7.45 30.45 14.91
CA LYS A 217 6.07 30.56 14.40
C LYS A 217 5.98 30.55 12.86
N PRO A 218 6.82 31.29 12.10
CA PRO A 218 6.72 31.28 10.64
C PRO A 218 6.91 29.88 10.05
N TYR A 219 7.85 29.10 10.59
CA TYR A 219 8.13 27.74 10.14
C TYR A 219 7.01 26.77 10.53
N LEU A 220 6.50 26.85 11.76
CA LEU A 220 5.38 26.03 12.22
C LEU A 220 4.12 26.23 11.37
N VAL A 221 3.81 27.47 10.98
CA VAL A 221 2.63 27.78 10.15
C VAL A 221 2.89 27.43 8.67
N ALA A 222 4.14 27.50 8.21
CA ALA A 222 4.50 27.13 6.84
C ALA A 222 4.35 25.62 6.58
N ILE A 223 4.62 24.74 7.56
CA ILE A 223 4.52 23.28 7.41
C ILE A 223 3.12 22.84 6.91
N PRO A 224 2.00 23.12 7.60
CA PRO A 224 0.67 22.71 7.13
C PRO A 224 0.30 23.36 5.80
N ALA A 225 0.78 24.58 5.50
CA ALA A 225 0.55 25.23 4.21
C ALA A 225 1.28 24.52 3.04
N ILE A 226 2.53 24.10 3.25
CA ILE A 226 3.30 23.31 2.27
C ILE A 226 2.61 21.98 2.03
N ILE A 227 2.19 21.29 3.10
CA ILE A 227 1.46 20.01 2.99
C ILE A 227 0.13 20.22 2.27
N ALA A 228 -0.60 21.30 2.53
CA ALA A 228 -1.86 21.60 1.83
C ALA A 228 -1.65 21.78 0.33
N LEU A 229 -0.67 22.60 -0.06
CA LEU A 229 -0.33 22.83 -1.47
C LEU A 229 0.10 21.54 -2.18
N ALA A 230 0.99 20.78 -1.54
CA ALA A 230 1.44 19.50 -2.07
C ALA A 230 0.31 18.45 -2.12
N THR A 231 -0.64 18.47 -1.16
CA THR A 231 -1.84 17.61 -1.19
C THR A 231 -2.69 17.90 -2.42
N VAL A 232 -2.96 19.17 -2.72
CA VAL A 232 -3.74 19.56 -3.91
C VAL A 232 -3.04 19.08 -5.19
N GLY A 233 -1.72 19.29 -5.28
CA GLY A 233 -0.91 18.79 -6.39
C GLY A 233 -0.95 17.25 -6.50
N MET A 234 -0.80 16.55 -5.38
CA MET A 234 -0.84 15.08 -5.32
C MET A 234 -2.21 14.52 -5.69
N ILE A 235 -3.32 15.16 -5.30
CA ILE A 235 -4.68 14.74 -5.70
C ILE A 235 -4.82 14.83 -7.22
N PHE A 236 -4.39 15.94 -7.83
CA PHE A 236 -4.42 16.10 -9.28
C PHE A 236 -3.56 15.06 -10.00
N ILE A 237 -2.32 14.86 -9.55
CA ILE A 237 -1.40 13.87 -10.15
C ILE A 237 -1.94 12.44 -9.94
N SER A 238 -2.52 12.14 -8.78
CA SER A 238 -3.15 10.85 -8.47
C SER A 238 -4.29 10.53 -9.44
N TRP A 239 -5.10 11.53 -9.80
CA TRP A 239 -6.14 11.36 -10.83
C TRP A 239 -5.55 11.01 -12.20
N LYS A 240 -4.42 11.61 -12.59
CA LYS A 240 -3.71 11.27 -13.83
C LYS A 240 -3.10 9.87 -13.80
N ILE A 241 -2.47 9.49 -12.69
CA ILE A 241 -1.96 8.13 -12.46
C ILE A 241 -3.09 7.10 -12.53
N TYR A 242 -4.27 7.42 -11.99
CA TYR A 242 -5.45 6.55 -12.10
C TYR A 242 -5.84 6.29 -13.56
N GLN A 243 -5.84 7.30 -14.41
CA GLN A 243 -6.14 7.16 -15.84
C GLN A 243 -5.10 6.28 -16.55
N GLU A 244 -3.81 6.49 -16.26
CA GLU A 244 -2.71 5.73 -16.86
C GLU A 244 -2.77 4.24 -16.44
N TYR A 245 -2.94 3.97 -15.15
CA TYR A 245 -2.96 2.61 -14.62
C TYR A 245 -4.26 1.87 -14.94
N ALA A 246 -5.37 2.56 -15.20
CA ALA A 246 -6.63 1.93 -15.57
C ALA A 246 -6.50 1.07 -16.86
N TRP A 247 -5.70 1.52 -17.83
CA TRP A 247 -5.41 0.79 -19.06
C TRP A 247 -4.55 -0.46 -18.82
N ASP A 248 -3.52 -0.35 -17.98
CA ASP A 248 -2.66 -1.48 -17.60
C ASP A 248 -3.43 -2.55 -16.81
N ILE A 249 -4.30 -2.12 -15.88
CA ILE A 249 -5.15 -3.02 -15.10
C ILE A 249 -6.13 -3.77 -16.00
N LEU A 250 -6.68 -3.12 -17.03
CA LEU A 250 -7.56 -3.76 -18.01
C LEU A 250 -6.83 -4.86 -18.80
N LYS A 251 -5.60 -4.59 -19.26
CA LYS A 251 -4.79 -5.56 -20.01
C LYS A 251 -4.38 -6.78 -19.15
N ASN A 252 -4.03 -6.56 -17.88
CA ASN A 252 -3.48 -7.61 -17.02
C ASN A 252 -4.53 -8.54 -16.39
N ILE A 253 -5.75 -8.06 -16.15
CA ILE A 253 -6.80 -8.82 -15.46
C ILE A 253 -7.82 -9.42 -16.46
N GLY A 254 -7.87 -8.91 -17.70
CA GLY A 254 -8.89 -9.26 -18.67
C GLY A 254 -10.26 -8.63 -18.34
N ALA A 255 -11.28 -8.97 -19.14
CA ALA A 255 -12.61 -8.37 -19.05
C ALA A 255 -13.48 -8.93 -17.90
N ASP A 256 -12.98 -9.89 -17.09
CA ASP A 256 -13.76 -10.42 -15.97
C ASP A 256 -13.82 -9.41 -14.81
N TYR A 257 -14.93 -8.67 -14.80
CA TYR A 257 -15.27 -7.68 -13.77
C TYR A 257 -15.31 -8.27 -12.35
N ARG A 258 -15.72 -9.54 -12.18
CA ARG A 258 -15.86 -10.15 -10.85
C ARG A 258 -14.51 -10.42 -10.23
N MET A 259 -13.51 -10.86 -11.02
CA MET A 259 -12.15 -11.07 -10.53
C MET A 259 -11.46 -9.75 -10.21
N LYS A 260 -11.62 -8.74 -11.08
CA LYS A 260 -11.09 -7.37 -10.87
C LYS A 260 -11.61 -6.76 -9.57
N LYS A 261 -12.91 -6.90 -9.27
CA LYS A 261 -13.50 -6.40 -8.03
C LYS A 261 -12.89 -7.06 -6.78
N ARG A 262 -12.65 -8.38 -6.81
CA ARG A 262 -12.05 -9.10 -5.67
C ARG A 262 -10.60 -8.72 -5.44
N PHE A 263 -9.83 -8.56 -6.52
CA PHE A 263 -8.45 -8.08 -6.44
C PHE A 263 -8.37 -6.65 -5.90
N LEU A 264 -9.30 -5.79 -6.31
CA LEU A 264 -9.42 -4.43 -5.78
C LEU A 264 -9.66 -4.42 -4.26
N HIS A 265 -10.62 -5.21 -3.76
CA HIS A 265 -10.86 -5.32 -2.31
C HIS A 265 -9.62 -5.80 -1.54
N TYR A 266 -8.90 -6.78 -2.09
CA TYR A 266 -7.63 -7.23 -1.52
C TYR A 266 -6.57 -6.11 -1.49
N GLN A 267 -6.43 -5.33 -2.57
CA GLN A 267 -5.47 -4.21 -2.61
C GLN A 267 -5.84 -3.09 -1.63
N ILE A 268 -7.14 -2.77 -1.50
CA ILE A 268 -7.66 -1.82 -0.50
C ILE A 268 -7.29 -2.31 0.90
N TYR A 269 -7.54 -3.59 1.19
CA TYR A 269 -7.23 -4.15 2.49
C TYR A 269 -5.73 -4.06 2.82
N ILE A 270 -4.85 -4.50 1.92
CA ILE A 270 -3.39 -4.40 2.14
C ILE A 270 -2.92 -2.95 2.24
N ALA A 271 -3.57 -2.01 1.55
CA ALA A 271 -3.27 -0.58 1.69
C ALA A 271 -3.64 -0.06 3.09
N LEU A 272 -4.86 -0.38 3.57
CA LEU A 272 -5.32 -0.01 4.90
C LEU A 272 -4.39 -0.54 6.00
N LEU A 273 -3.93 -1.79 5.90
CA LEU A 273 -2.98 -2.37 6.88
C LEU A 273 -1.67 -1.58 7.03
N LYS A 274 -1.20 -0.94 5.96
CA LYS A 274 0.00 -0.10 6.01
C LYS A 274 -0.29 1.22 6.73
N PHE A 275 -1.39 1.88 6.39
CA PHE A 275 -1.77 3.11 7.08
C PHE A 275 -2.09 2.85 8.56
N ASP A 276 -2.77 1.74 8.87
CA ASP A 276 -3.00 1.28 10.25
C ASP A 276 -1.68 1.17 11.02
N PHE A 277 -0.65 0.52 10.45
CA PHE A 277 0.66 0.43 11.09
C PHE A 277 1.20 1.80 11.52
N PHE A 278 1.13 2.80 10.64
CA PHE A 278 1.63 4.13 10.92
C PHE A 278 0.86 4.84 12.04
N PHE A 279 -0.47 4.89 11.93
CA PHE A 279 -1.29 5.61 12.91
C PHE A 279 -1.29 4.92 14.29
N PHE A 280 -1.32 3.58 14.33
CA PHE A 280 -1.15 2.83 15.58
C PHE A 280 0.22 3.11 16.21
N LEU A 281 1.29 3.00 15.43
CA LEU A 281 2.65 3.22 15.94
C LEU A 281 2.81 4.65 16.45
N GLY A 282 2.32 5.64 15.70
CA GLY A 282 2.35 7.04 16.11
C GLY A 282 1.61 7.27 17.43
N PHE A 283 0.41 6.72 17.59
CA PHE A 283 -0.33 6.79 18.85
C PHE A 283 0.45 6.16 20.01
N ILE A 284 0.95 4.94 19.82
CA ILE A 284 1.67 4.21 20.87
C ILE A 284 2.95 4.95 21.29
N VAL A 285 3.73 5.47 20.33
CA VAL A 285 4.95 6.22 20.65
C VAL A 285 4.64 7.50 21.41
N GLN A 286 3.61 8.28 21.02
CA GLN A 286 3.19 9.47 21.77
C GLN A 286 2.77 9.12 23.19
N PHE A 287 1.98 8.06 23.31
CA PHE A 287 1.48 7.60 24.60
C PHE A 287 2.63 7.13 25.50
N VAL A 288 3.53 6.27 25.00
CA VAL A 288 4.62 5.68 25.79
C VAL A 288 5.64 6.72 26.22
N VAL A 289 6.03 7.62 25.32
CA VAL A 289 7.10 8.58 25.61
C VAL A 289 6.61 9.70 26.53
N VAL A 290 5.38 10.16 26.35
CA VAL A 290 4.89 11.36 27.04
C VAL A 290 4.06 11.03 28.28
N VAL A 291 3.18 10.04 28.19
CA VAL A 291 2.15 9.80 29.21
C VAL A 291 2.50 8.63 30.12
N ALA A 292 3.12 7.59 29.58
CA ALA A 292 3.29 6.36 30.33
C ALA A 292 4.38 6.49 31.41
N GLU A 293 3.98 6.27 32.66
CA GLU A 293 4.88 6.29 33.81
C GLU A 293 5.67 4.98 33.91
N LYS A 294 7.00 5.07 34.11
CA LYS A 294 7.89 3.90 34.08
C LYS A 294 7.62 2.86 35.17
N ASN A 295 6.93 3.24 36.24
CA ASN A 295 6.67 2.37 37.40
C ASN A 295 5.30 1.67 37.33
N ASP A 296 4.47 1.98 36.33
CA ASP A 296 3.14 1.38 36.18
C ASP A 296 3.25 0.13 35.26
N PRO A 297 2.67 -1.04 35.63
CA PRO A 297 2.54 -2.19 34.72
C PRO A 297 1.93 -1.84 33.35
N GLU A 298 1.15 -0.76 33.24
CA GLU A 298 0.63 -0.27 31.97
C GLU A 298 1.73 0.15 30.96
N PHE A 299 2.90 0.59 31.44
CA PHE A 299 4.03 0.97 30.59
C PHE A 299 4.59 -0.23 29.83
N ALA A 300 4.86 -1.33 30.55
CA ALA A 300 5.36 -2.57 29.97
C ALA A 300 4.35 -3.17 28.98
N LEU A 301 3.06 -3.17 29.34
CA LEU A 301 2.00 -3.67 28.49
C LEU A 301 1.90 -2.88 27.17
N THR A 302 2.05 -1.55 27.24
CA THR A 302 1.96 -0.70 26.06
C THR A 302 3.18 -0.86 25.13
N ILE A 303 4.39 -1.04 25.68
CA ILE A 303 5.57 -1.34 24.87
C ILE A 303 5.42 -2.68 24.13
N VAL A 304 4.93 -3.71 24.82
CA VAL A 304 4.66 -5.04 24.25
C VAL A 304 3.59 -4.99 23.16
N THR A 305 2.71 -3.97 23.20
CA THR A 305 1.69 -3.80 22.16
C THR A 305 2.30 -3.51 20.79
N ILE A 306 3.45 -2.84 20.68
CA ILE A 306 4.11 -2.53 19.39
C ILE A 306 4.42 -3.80 18.57
N PRO A 307 5.22 -4.77 19.08
CA PRO A 307 5.51 -5.99 18.34
C PRO A 307 4.26 -6.86 18.12
N ILE A 308 3.30 -6.84 19.06
CA ILE A 308 2.01 -7.54 18.89
C ILE A 308 1.25 -6.97 17.70
N THR A 309 1.10 -5.64 17.59
CA THR A 309 0.42 -5.00 16.47
C THR A 309 1.12 -5.34 15.15
N ILE A 310 2.45 -5.31 15.10
CA ILE A 310 3.21 -5.71 13.91
C ILE A 310 2.89 -7.17 13.53
N ALA A 311 2.92 -8.08 14.50
CA ALA A 311 2.61 -9.49 14.28
C ALA A 311 1.18 -9.69 13.76
N ILE A 312 0.20 -8.95 14.31
CA ILE A 312 -1.20 -8.99 13.87
C ILE A 312 -1.32 -8.51 12.41
N LEU A 313 -0.69 -7.40 12.04
CA LEU A 313 -0.75 -6.86 10.68
C LEU A 313 -0.06 -7.78 9.66
N LEU A 314 1.08 -8.40 10.03
CA LEU A 314 1.75 -9.39 9.18
C LEU A 314 0.92 -10.66 9.03
N ALA A 315 0.34 -11.17 10.13
CA ALA A 315 -0.56 -12.32 10.11
C ALA A 315 -1.80 -12.04 9.25
N ALA A 316 -2.37 -10.84 9.35
CA ALA A 316 -3.49 -10.40 8.54
C ALA A 316 -3.17 -10.44 7.04
N ALA A 317 -2.04 -9.87 6.63
CA ALA A 317 -1.57 -9.91 5.25
C ALA A 317 -1.32 -11.34 4.77
N TYR A 318 -0.73 -12.19 5.63
CA TYR A 318 -0.44 -13.59 5.32
C TYR A 318 -1.71 -14.44 5.14
N PHE A 319 -2.63 -14.40 6.12
CA PHE A 319 -3.87 -15.18 6.07
C PHE A 319 -4.78 -14.76 4.94
N THR A 320 -4.84 -13.46 4.62
CA THR A 320 -5.61 -12.98 3.46
C THR A 320 -5.03 -13.52 2.15
N ARG A 321 -3.70 -13.54 1.99
CA ARG A 321 -3.05 -14.10 0.78
C ARG A 321 -3.26 -15.60 0.64
N LYS A 322 -3.31 -16.34 1.75
CA LYS A 322 -3.53 -17.79 1.76
C LYS A 322 -5.00 -18.18 1.66
N GLU A 323 -5.91 -17.21 1.74
CA GLU A 323 -7.37 -17.40 1.89
C GLU A 323 -7.71 -18.26 3.12
N ASN A 324 -6.95 -18.09 4.22
CA ASN A 324 -7.14 -18.87 5.45
C ASN A 324 -8.29 -18.28 6.29
N LYS A 325 -9.51 -18.84 6.14
CA LYS A 325 -10.72 -18.41 6.86
C LYS A 325 -10.56 -18.35 8.39
N PRO A 326 -10.16 -19.42 9.10
CA PRO A 326 -10.03 -19.37 10.56
C PRO A 326 -9.00 -18.33 11.02
N GLY A 327 -7.88 -18.20 10.29
CA GLY A 327 -6.88 -17.16 10.57
C GLY A 327 -7.44 -15.74 10.41
N MET A 328 -8.28 -15.50 9.41
CA MET A 328 -8.94 -14.21 9.22
C MET A 328 -9.99 -13.91 10.29
N VAL A 329 -10.77 -14.90 10.73
CA VAL A 329 -11.71 -14.72 11.85
C VAL A 329 -10.95 -14.32 13.13
N CYS A 330 -9.84 -15.00 13.43
CA CYS A 330 -8.97 -14.65 14.55
C CYS A 330 -8.46 -13.19 14.44
N VAL A 331 -7.96 -12.79 13.27
CA VAL A 331 -7.50 -11.41 13.03
C VAL A 331 -8.63 -10.39 13.19
N ILE A 332 -9.84 -10.67 12.71
CA ILE A 332 -11.00 -9.77 12.89
C ILE A 332 -11.34 -9.60 14.36
N ILE A 333 -11.30 -10.67 15.17
CA ILE A 333 -11.49 -10.58 16.62
C ILE A 333 -10.41 -9.71 17.26
N LEU A 334 -9.15 -9.86 16.83
CA LEU A 334 -8.06 -9.01 17.32
C LEU A 334 -8.23 -7.54 16.92
N TYR A 335 -8.78 -7.24 15.74
CA TYR A 335 -9.14 -5.87 15.36
C TYR A 335 -10.27 -5.29 16.20
N LEU A 336 -11.28 -6.10 16.56
CA LEU A 336 -12.32 -5.67 17.50
C LEU A 336 -11.73 -5.39 18.90
N GLY A 337 -10.76 -6.20 19.34
CA GLY A 337 -9.99 -5.92 20.55
C GLY A 337 -9.19 -4.61 20.45
N GLY A 338 -8.50 -4.39 19.33
CA GLY A 338 -7.79 -3.13 19.05
C GLY A 338 -8.73 -1.93 19.04
N LEU A 339 -9.88 -2.02 18.38
CA LEU A 339 -10.92 -0.99 18.38
C LEU A 339 -11.38 -0.66 19.81
N SER A 340 -11.62 -1.69 20.63
CA SER A 340 -12.04 -1.54 22.02
C SER A 340 -10.96 -0.85 22.87
N TYR A 341 -9.68 -1.19 22.66
CA TYR A 341 -8.54 -0.53 23.29
C TYR A 341 -8.46 0.95 22.93
N PHE A 342 -8.60 1.30 21.65
CA PHE A 342 -8.55 2.70 21.20
C PHE A 342 -9.74 3.51 21.74
N LEU A 343 -10.94 2.92 21.82
CA LEU A 343 -12.09 3.55 22.46
C LEU A 343 -11.85 3.78 23.95
N PHE A 344 -11.33 2.78 24.67
CA PHE A 344 -10.96 2.93 26.08
C PHE A 344 -9.94 4.05 26.29
N LYS A 345 -8.86 4.07 25.49
CA LYS A 345 -7.84 5.14 25.58
C LYS A 345 -8.40 6.51 25.23
N LEU A 346 -9.29 6.60 24.23
CA LEU A 346 -9.97 7.84 23.89
C LEU A 346 -10.76 8.38 25.08
N VAL A 347 -11.50 7.53 25.80
CA VAL A 347 -12.21 7.93 27.02
C VAL A 347 -11.23 8.32 28.13
N ARG A 348 -10.15 7.55 28.32
CA ARG A 348 -9.14 7.79 29.36
C ARG A 348 -8.46 9.15 29.25
N ILE A 349 -8.21 9.64 28.03
CA ILE A 349 -7.65 10.98 27.77
C ILE A 349 -8.50 12.10 28.42
N TYR A 350 -9.81 11.88 28.58
CA TYR A 350 -10.76 12.87 29.11
C TYR A 350 -11.15 12.61 30.56
N GLN A 351 -10.64 11.56 31.21
CA GLN A 351 -10.96 11.24 32.59
C GLN A 351 -10.30 12.23 33.57
N PRO A 352 -11.02 12.70 34.62
CA PRO A 352 -10.54 13.74 35.52
C PRO A 352 -9.29 13.32 36.29
N GLY A 353 -9.18 12.05 36.70
CA GLY A 353 -8.04 11.55 37.47
C GLY A 353 -6.71 11.49 36.72
N HIS A 354 -6.72 11.63 35.39
CA HIS A 354 -5.51 11.58 34.58
C HIS A 354 -5.24 12.90 33.82
N LYS A 355 -6.08 13.93 34.01
CA LYS A 355 -6.09 15.13 33.17
C LYS A 355 -4.71 15.80 33.04
N GLU A 356 -3.95 15.89 34.12
CA GLU A 356 -2.63 16.57 34.14
C GLU A 356 -1.57 15.86 33.29
N ALA A 357 -1.58 14.52 33.25
CA ALA A 357 -0.61 13.75 32.47
C ALA A 357 -0.85 13.87 30.96
N TYR A 358 -2.10 14.09 30.54
CA TYR A 358 -2.49 14.19 29.14
C TYR A 358 -2.58 15.63 28.63
N GLU A 359 -2.54 16.64 29.50
CA GLU A 359 -2.84 18.03 29.14
C GLU A 359 -2.03 18.53 27.93
N ALA A 360 -0.71 18.32 27.94
CA ALA A 360 0.20 18.73 26.87
C ALA A 360 -0.09 18.05 25.51
N VAL A 361 -0.62 16.83 25.54
CA VAL A 361 -0.74 15.95 24.36
C VAL A 361 -2.18 15.62 24.01
N ARG A 362 -3.15 16.18 24.73
CA ARG A 362 -4.56 15.80 24.62
C ARG A 362 -5.08 15.98 23.20
N ARG A 363 -4.89 17.16 22.61
CA ARG A 363 -5.41 17.49 21.27
C ARG A 363 -4.85 16.54 20.21
N SER A 364 -3.55 16.32 20.24
CA SER A 364 -2.85 15.45 19.29
C SER A 364 -3.18 13.96 19.47
N LEU A 365 -3.18 13.46 20.72
CA LEU A 365 -3.54 12.06 21.01
C LEU A 365 -5.00 11.77 20.63
N THR A 366 -5.91 12.70 20.87
CA THR A 366 -7.31 12.56 20.44
C THR A 366 -7.40 12.50 18.92
N ALA A 367 -6.71 13.37 18.19
CA ALA A 367 -6.72 13.34 16.73
C ALA A 367 -6.21 11.98 16.19
N PHE A 368 -5.09 11.48 16.73
CA PHE A 368 -4.55 10.16 16.37
C PHE A 368 -5.52 9.03 16.69
N ALA A 369 -6.13 9.05 17.88
CA ALA A 369 -7.09 8.02 18.29
C ALA A 369 -8.31 8.00 17.38
N VAL A 370 -8.89 9.17 17.05
CA VAL A 370 -10.07 9.27 16.17
C VAL A 370 -9.75 8.76 14.76
N ILE A 371 -8.62 9.18 14.17
CA ILE A 371 -8.20 8.70 12.85
C ILE A 371 -7.97 7.19 12.87
N THR A 372 -7.32 6.68 13.92
CA THR A 372 -7.05 5.25 14.07
C THR A 372 -8.34 4.44 14.21
N ILE A 373 -9.32 4.91 14.98
CA ILE A 373 -10.64 4.28 15.10
C ILE A 373 -11.34 4.21 13.73
N LEU A 374 -11.33 5.30 12.97
CA LEU A 374 -11.91 5.33 11.63
C LEU A 374 -11.22 4.33 10.69
N LEU A 375 -9.89 4.28 10.70
CA LEU A 375 -9.12 3.35 9.88
C LEU A 375 -9.38 1.89 10.26
N ILE A 376 -9.40 1.54 11.56
CA ILE A 376 -9.72 0.19 12.03
C ILE A 376 -11.12 -0.24 11.57
N LEU A 377 -12.11 0.64 11.66
CA LEU A 377 -13.47 0.32 11.19
C LEU A 377 -13.49 0.00 9.69
N LEU A 378 -12.79 0.79 8.88
CA LEU A 378 -12.62 0.53 7.45
C LEU A 378 -11.86 -0.78 7.21
N THR A 379 -10.84 -1.09 8.01
CA THR A 379 -10.05 -2.32 7.93
C THR A 379 -10.91 -3.54 8.25
N ILE A 380 -11.72 -3.51 9.31
CA ILE A 380 -12.66 -4.59 9.67
C ILE A 380 -13.67 -4.82 8.55
N ALA A 381 -14.29 -3.76 8.02
CA ALA A 381 -15.24 -3.88 6.92
C ALA A 381 -14.60 -4.53 5.68
N ASN A 382 -13.39 -4.11 5.31
CA ASN A 382 -12.66 -4.68 4.17
C ASN A 382 -12.17 -6.11 4.46
N ALA A 383 -11.83 -6.46 5.69
CA ALA A 383 -11.47 -7.83 6.10
C ALA A 383 -12.65 -8.79 5.88
N ILE A 384 -13.86 -8.39 6.29
CA ILE A 384 -15.08 -9.18 6.10
C ILE A 384 -15.36 -9.35 4.60
N VAL A 385 -15.29 -8.27 3.81
CA VAL A 385 -15.47 -8.34 2.35
C VAL A 385 -14.44 -9.26 1.70
N CYS A 386 -13.17 -9.21 2.11
CA CYS A 386 -12.16 -10.14 1.61
C CYS A 386 -12.51 -11.59 1.95
N MET A 387 -12.89 -11.85 3.20
CA MET A 387 -13.23 -13.19 3.69
C MET A 387 -14.45 -13.79 2.97
N CYS A 388 -15.50 -13.00 2.71
CA CYS A 388 -16.66 -13.42 1.92
C CYS A 388 -16.33 -13.75 0.45
N ASN A 389 -15.17 -13.31 -0.03
CA ASN A 389 -14.69 -13.55 -1.39
C ASN A 389 -13.69 -14.71 -1.51
N PHE A 390 -13.30 -15.37 -0.41
CA PHE A 390 -12.40 -16.51 -0.42
C PHE A 390 -13.00 -17.74 -1.12
N GLY A 391 -12.14 -18.56 -1.73
CA GLY A 391 -12.52 -19.77 -2.46
C GLY A 391 -13.12 -19.53 -3.84
N LYS A 392 -13.22 -18.27 -4.29
CA LYS A 392 -13.81 -17.93 -5.59
C LYS A 392 -12.77 -17.76 -6.72
N GLY A 393 -11.52 -18.20 -6.52
CA GLY A 393 -10.48 -18.23 -7.56
C GLY A 393 -9.47 -17.07 -7.55
N LEU A 394 -9.38 -16.28 -6.48
CA LEU A 394 -8.42 -15.16 -6.36
C LEU A 394 -7.00 -15.65 -6.01
N LYS A 395 -6.87 -16.73 -5.23
CA LYS A 395 -5.61 -17.33 -4.79
C LYS A 395 -4.59 -17.63 -5.92
N PRO A 396 -4.94 -18.26 -7.05
CA PRO A 396 -3.97 -18.53 -8.13
C PRO A 396 -3.40 -17.24 -8.75
N HIS A 397 -4.22 -16.19 -8.90
CA HIS A 397 -3.79 -14.90 -9.42
C HIS A 397 -2.86 -14.17 -8.45
N LEU A 398 -3.17 -14.18 -7.15
CA LEU A 398 -2.28 -13.59 -6.14
C LEU A 398 -0.93 -14.31 -6.06
N GLN A 399 -0.93 -15.64 -6.19
CA GLN A 399 0.28 -16.45 -6.19
C GLN A 399 1.11 -16.29 -7.46
N SER A 400 0.48 -16.17 -8.63
CA SER A 400 1.18 -15.90 -9.89
C SER A 400 1.80 -14.50 -9.91
N LEU A 401 1.09 -13.48 -9.40
CA LEU A 401 1.61 -12.12 -9.26
C LEU A 401 2.79 -12.04 -8.28
N SER A 402 2.70 -12.75 -7.15
CA SER A 402 3.81 -12.85 -6.18
C SER A 402 5.04 -13.54 -6.79
N ARG A 403 4.82 -14.57 -7.64
CA ARG A 403 5.89 -15.28 -8.35
C ARG A 403 6.53 -14.40 -9.43
N LYS A 404 5.73 -13.72 -10.27
CA LYS A 404 6.24 -12.75 -11.25
C LYS A 404 7.06 -11.65 -10.58
N ARG A 405 6.59 -11.12 -9.43
CA ARG A 405 7.32 -10.14 -8.62
C ARG A 405 8.68 -10.65 -8.13
N LYS A 406 8.75 -11.91 -7.66
CA LYS A 406 10.02 -12.53 -7.23
C LYS A 406 11.00 -12.76 -8.40
N VAL A 407 10.49 -12.96 -9.61
CA VAL A 407 11.31 -13.11 -10.82
C VAL A 407 11.86 -11.75 -11.25
N GLU A 408 11.03 -10.70 -11.27
CA GLU A 408 11.43 -9.33 -11.62
C GLU A 408 12.39 -8.68 -10.59
N GLU A 409 12.38 -9.16 -9.34
CA GLU A 409 13.27 -8.68 -8.27
C GLU A 409 14.65 -9.36 -8.25
N LYS A 410 14.78 -10.55 -8.86
CA LYS A 410 16.08 -11.15 -9.09
C LYS A 410 16.65 -10.54 -10.38
N PRO A 411 17.76 -9.78 -10.34
CA PRO A 411 18.44 -9.46 -11.59
C PRO A 411 18.79 -10.79 -12.24
N ASP A 412 18.55 -10.92 -13.54
CA ASP A 412 18.98 -12.07 -14.33
C ASP A 412 20.51 -12.14 -14.30
N ILE A 413 21.07 -12.77 -13.26
CA ILE A 413 22.50 -13.05 -13.09
C ILE A 413 23.01 -13.92 -14.25
N ASN A 414 22.11 -14.57 -14.99
CA ASN A 414 22.41 -15.37 -16.18
C ASN A 414 22.17 -14.65 -17.52
N SER A 415 21.82 -13.36 -17.53
CA SER A 415 21.85 -12.59 -18.77
C SER A 415 23.29 -12.13 -19.05
N ILE A 416 24.13 -13.09 -19.45
CA ILE A 416 25.43 -12.80 -20.04
C ILE A 416 25.15 -11.89 -21.24
N ASN A 417 25.72 -10.69 -21.19
CA ASN A 417 25.57 -9.69 -22.22
C ASN A 417 26.17 -10.23 -23.53
N MET A 418 25.33 -10.54 -24.51
CA MET A 418 25.73 -11.09 -25.82
C MET A 418 26.40 -10.03 -26.72
N GLN A 419 26.98 -9.00 -26.11
CA GLN A 419 27.67 -7.87 -26.76
C GLN A 419 29.19 -7.94 -26.56
N ASP A 420 29.70 -8.83 -25.70
CA ASP A 420 31.15 -9.03 -25.48
C ASP A 420 31.79 -10.12 -26.37
N VAL A 421 31.03 -10.71 -27.30
CA VAL A 421 31.63 -11.55 -28.34
C VAL A 421 32.21 -10.62 -29.41
N LYS A 422 33.52 -10.33 -29.29
CA LYS A 422 34.31 -9.70 -30.37
C LYS A 422 33.92 -10.35 -31.72
N PRO A 423 33.55 -9.57 -32.75
CA PRO A 423 33.33 -10.14 -34.07
C PRO A 423 34.63 -10.79 -34.54
N GLN A 424 34.60 -12.10 -34.79
CA GLN A 424 35.65 -12.79 -35.51
C GLN A 424 35.79 -12.12 -36.88
N ALA A 425 36.99 -11.59 -37.17
CA ALA A 425 37.29 -10.98 -38.45
C ALA A 425 37.05 -12.00 -39.58
N PRO A 426 36.42 -11.60 -40.70
CA PRO A 426 36.19 -12.51 -41.81
C PRO A 426 37.52 -12.96 -42.41
N SER A 427 37.74 -14.27 -42.44
CA SER A 427 38.85 -14.89 -43.17
C SER A 427 38.72 -14.54 -44.66
N ARG A 428 39.66 -13.75 -45.16
CA ARG A 428 39.73 -13.34 -46.56
C ARG A 428 40.19 -14.54 -47.38
N MET A 429 39.26 -15.16 -48.09
CA MET A 429 39.55 -16.22 -49.06
C MET A 429 40.29 -15.58 -50.24
N THR A 430 41.61 -15.82 -50.36
CA THR A 430 42.37 -15.57 -51.58
C THR A 430 42.17 -16.76 -52.52
N ILE A 431 41.68 -16.48 -53.72
CA ILE A 431 41.68 -17.40 -54.85
C ILE A 431 43.05 -17.23 -55.53
N ASP A 432 43.84 -18.29 -55.54
CA ASP A 432 44.95 -18.48 -56.48
C ASP A 432 44.50 -19.42 -57.61
#